data_AF-Q2U809-F1
#
_entry.id   AF-Q2U809-F1
#
_cell.length_a   1.000
_cell.length_b   1.000
_cell.length_c   1.000
_cell.angle_alpha   90.00
_cell.angle_beta   90.00
_cell.angle_gamma   90.00
#
_symmetry.space_group_name_H-M   'P 1'
#
loop_
_entity.id
_entity.type
_entity.pdbx_description
1 polymer ?
#
loop_
_entity_poly.entity_id
_entity_poly.type
_entity_poly.pdbx_seq_one_letter_code
_entity_poly.pdbx_strand_id
1 'polypeptide(L)'
;MVLFESLGKQKYLTGPYQGLPPESTSGIVNRSFMWWLNRLFFRGFRSLLTTEDLDHLDKPLKSAATAPKALRAWALRRRPERRFEFPWQMIQAFKGPLALTILPRLFLIGFTFSQPFLITSILNWLDNSHSASNHGYGLIGATLLIYLGMALSTLIYDQLLYQFVTMFRGAASSMIYNHALHIPDGTLGDRSATITLMTTDVDRIINCLITLNESWARTFEVGIGIALLALRLGWVCLIPLVVVLSKNSNLTTYAISR
;
A
#
# COMPACT_ATOMS: atom_id res chain seq x y z
N MET A 1 25.57 16.87 3.19
CA MET A 1 24.36 17.70 3.37
C MET A 1 23.11 16.82 3.63
N VAL A 2 22.82 15.83 2.78
CA VAL A 2 21.67 14.89 2.93
C VAL A 2 21.72 14.03 4.22
N LEU A 3 22.91 13.62 4.68
CA LEU A 3 23.07 12.85 5.92
C LEU A 3 22.63 13.63 7.17
N PHE A 4 22.89 14.94 7.21
CA PHE A 4 22.47 15.80 8.33
C PHE A 4 20.97 16.09 8.31
N GLU A 5 20.34 16.07 7.13
CA GLU A 5 18.89 16.18 7.00
C GLU A 5 18.16 14.86 7.35
N SER A 6 18.87 13.72 7.31
CA SER A 6 18.35 12.41 7.76
C SER A 6 18.32 12.25 9.29
N LEU A 7 19.15 13.00 10.01
CA LEU A 7 19.18 12.98 11.47
C LEU A 7 17.93 13.70 11.98
N GLY A 8 16.98 12.90 12.48
CA GLY A 8 15.70 13.40 13.00
C GLY A 8 15.89 14.60 13.90
N LYS A 9 15.23 15.72 13.53
CA LYS A 9 15.29 17.02 14.23
C LYS A 9 14.66 17.00 15.63
N GLN A 10 14.39 15.81 16.21
CA GLN A 10 13.88 15.61 17.56
C GLN A 10 14.71 16.33 18.63
N LYS A 11 16.03 16.44 18.46
CA LYS A 11 16.90 17.18 19.40
C LYS A 11 16.67 18.70 19.43
N TYR A 12 15.98 19.27 18.44
CA TYR A 12 15.74 20.71 18.30
C TYR A 12 14.25 21.09 18.37
N LEU A 13 13.36 20.12 18.64
CA LEU A 13 11.93 20.40 18.80
C LEU A 13 11.67 21.02 20.18
N THR A 14 11.08 22.21 20.19
CA THR A 14 10.61 22.89 21.41
C THR A 14 9.50 22.09 22.10
N GLY A 15 9.38 22.24 23.43
CA GLY A 15 8.53 21.45 24.33
C GLY A 15 7.21 20.87 23.79
N PRO A 16 6.33 21.64 23.10
CA PRO A 16 5.06 21.10 22.59
C PRO A 16 5.18 20.11 21.41
N TYR A 17 6.38 19.93 20.84
CA TYR A 17 6.63 19.07 19.69
C TYR A 17 7.47 17.83 20.00
N GLN A 18 7.92 17.63 21.26
CA GLN A 18 8.71 16.46 21.67
C GLN A 18 7.94 15.14 21.61
N GLY A 19 6.61 15.17 21.72
CA GLY A 19 5.74 13.99 21.62
C GLY A 19 5.29 13.65 20.20
N LEU A 20 5.87 14.28 19.17
CA LEU A 20 5.56 13.94 17.78
C LEU A 20 6.28 12.64 17.38
N PRO A 21 5.56 11.67 16.79
CA PRO A 21 6.17 10.49 16.20
C PRO A 21 7.30 10.83 15.23
N PRO A 22 8.36 10.00 15.18
CA PRO A 22 9.49 10.21 14.29
C PRO A 22 9.09 10.18 12.81
N GLU A 23 7.96 9.56 12.44
CA GLU A 23 7.37 9.61 11.10
C GLU A 23 7.00 11.03 10.65
N SER A 24 6.46 11.85 11.55
CA SER A 24 6.07 13.23 11.28
C SER A 24 7.25 14.22 11.29
N THR A 25 8.40 13.82 11.85
CA THR A 25 9.58 14.70 12.04
C THR A 25 10.78 14.30 11.17
N SER A 26 10.64 13.24 10.40
CA SER A 26 11.69 12.72 9.52
C SER A 26 11.61 13.39 8.13
N GLY A 27 12.77 13.83 7.61
CA GLY A 27 12.84 14.35 6.25
C GLY A 27 12.45 13.29 5.21
N ILE A 28 12.11 13.73 3.98
CA ILE A 28 11.65 12.86 2.88
C ILE A 28 12.52 11.62 2.71
N VAL A 29 13.85 11.72 2.83
CA VAL A 29 14.76 10.58 2.69
C VAL A 29 14.64 9.57 3.84
N ASN A 30 14.51 10.04 5.08
CA ASN A 30 14.34 9.16 6.24
C ASN A 30 12.95 8.48 6.18
N ARG A 31 11.94 9.17 5.66
CA ARG A 31 10.61 8.61 5.37
C ARG A 31 10.60 7.60 4.22
N SER A 32 11.35 7.90 3.18
CA SER A 32 11.58 7.04 2.01
C SER A 32 12.45 5.81 2.26
N PHE A 33 13.11 5.68 3.40
CA PHE A 33 13.86 4.48 3.78
C PHE A 33 13.32 3.85 5.07
N MET A 34 12.23 4.39 5.63
CA MET A 34 11.74 4.09 6.98
C MET A 34 12.89 3.96 8.00
N TRP A 35 13.88 4.85 7.90
CA TRP A 35 15.13 4.68 8.64
C TRP A 35 14.92 4.81 10.17
N TRP A 36 13.81 5.43 10.60
CA TRP A 36 13.38 5.42 12.00
C TRP A 36 13.07 4.00 12.51
N LEU A 37 12.59 3.09 11.66
CA LEU A 37 12.21 1.72 12.04
C LEU A 37 13.43 0.90 12.45
N ASN A 38 14.60 1.18 11.86
CA ASN A 38 15.85 0.54 12.27
C ASN A 38 16.15 0.77 13.75
N ARG A 39 15.78 1.93 14.32
CA ARG A 39 15.95 2.19 15.77
C ARG A 39 15.09 1.27 16.61
N LEU A 40 13.86 1.01 16.18
CA LEU A 40 12.93 0.10 16.84
C LEU A 40 13.46 -1.35 16.77
N PHE A 41 13.95 -1.79 15.61
CA PHE A 41 14.54 -3.12 15.45
C PHE A 41 15.79 -3.32 16.32
N PHE A 42 16.68 -2.34 16.39
CA PHE A 42 17.86 -2.43 17.27
C PHE A 42 17.49 -2.47 18.76
N ARG A 43 16.42 -1.78 19.18
CA ARG A 43 15.91 -1.85 20.55
C ARG A 43 15.30 -3.21 20.84
N GLY A 44 14.45 -3.72 19.93
CA GLY A 44 13.86 -5.06 20.03
C GLY A 44 14.86 -6.21 20.00
N PHE A 45 15.98 -6.03 19.31
CA PHE A 45 17.07 -7.00 19.32
C PHE A 45 17.78 -7.07 20.68
N ARG A 46 17.75 -5.98 21.45
CA ARG A 46 18.44 -5.87 22.76
C ARG A 46 17.52 -6.07 23.95
N SER A 47 16.22 -5.87 23.80
CA SER A 47 15.23 -6.01 24.88
C SER A 47 13.86 -6.43 24.34
N LEU A 48 13.05 -7.09 25.17
CA LEU A 48 11.65 -7.34 24.87
C LEU A 48 10.92 -6.01 24.70
N LEU A 49 10.32 -5.75 23.53
CA LEU A 49 9.53 -4.54 23.34
C LEU A 49 8.27 -4.59 24.18
N THR A 50 8.02 -3.52 24.94
CA THR A 50 6.75 -3.28 25.63
C THR A 50 5.92 -2.24 24.88
N THR A 51 4.61 -2.15 25.13
CA THR A 51 3.72 -1.16 24.48
C THR A 51 4.15 0.29 24.70
N GLU A 52 4.93 0.54 25.76
CA GLU A 52 5.50 1.86 26.08
C GLU A 52 6.71 2.21 25.21
N ASP A 53 7.37 1.21 24.61
CA ASP A 53 8.52 1.40 23.71
C ASP A 53 8.10 1.72 22.26
N LEU A 54 6.81 1.59 21.93
CA LEU A 54 6.26 1.93 20.62
C LEU A 54 5.95 3.43 20.53
N ASP A 55 6.39 4.04 19.43
CA ASP A 55 6.10 5.43 19.12
C ASP A 55 4.58 5.67 19.05
N HIS A 56 4.14 6.83 19.54
CA HIS A 56 2.72 7.21 19.50
C HIS A 56 2.23 7.35 18.06
N LEU A 57 1.04 6.80 17.77
CA LEU A 57 0.42 6.88 16.44
C LEU A 57 0.34 8.34 15.93
N ASP A 58 0.74 8.53 14.66
CA ASP A 58 0.60 9.78 13.92
C ASP A 58 -0.81 10.36 14.10
N LYS A 59 -0.92 11.68 14.31
CA LYS A 59 -2.22 12.38 14.52
C LYS A 59 -3.31 12.01 13.50
N PRO A 60 -3.05 11.83 12.18
CA PRO A 60 -4.06 11.35 11.23
C PRO A 60 -4.49 9.89 11.42
N LEU A 61 -3.65 9.04 12.03
CA LEU A 61 -3.91 7.63 12.28
C LEU A 61 -4.67 7.38 13.58
N LYS A 62 -4.76 8.37 14.47
CA LYS A 62 -5.50 8.21 15.74
C LYS A 62 -6.98 7.94 15.46
N SER A 63 -7.46 6.80 15.97
CA SER A 63 -8.88 6.37 15.90
C SER A 63 -9.86 7.47 16.33
N ALA A 64 -9.48 8.31 17.31
CA ALA A 64 -10.29 9.43 17.78
C ALA A 64 -10.57 10.52 16.71
N ALA A 65 -9.72 10.67 15.70
CA ALA A 65 -9.91 11.63 14.59
C ALA A 65 -10.63 11.01 13.38
N THR A 66 -10.55 9.69 13.21
CA THR A 66 -11.12 8.94 12.08
C THR A 66 -12.51 8.40 12.37
N ALA A 67 -12.78 7.94 13.59
CA ALA A 67 -14.09 7.45 14.03
C ALA A 67 -15.24 8.48 13.84
N PRO A 68 -15.12 9.77 14.22
CA PRO A 68 -16.20 10.72 14.00
C PRO A 68 -16.46 11.01 12.51
N LYS A 69 -15.44 10.92 11.64
CA LYS A 69 -15.63 11.05 10.19
C LYS A 69 -16.39 9.86 9.62
N ALA A 70 -16.02 8.64 10.03
CA ALA A 70 -16.71 7.41 9.66
C ALA A 70 -18.17 7.40 10.14
N LEU A 71 -18.41 7.80 11.40
CA LEU A 71 -19.75 7.92 11.97
C LEU A 71 -20.61 8.96 11.23
N ARG A 72 -20.04 10.12 10.87
CA ARG A 72 -20.76 11.13 10.06
C ARG A 72 -21.10 10.61 8.66
N ALA A 73 -20.17 9.93 7.99
CA ALA A 73 -20.42 9.32 6.70
C ALA A 73 -21.50 8.23 6.79
N TRP A 74 -21.47 7.42 7.85
CA TRP A 74 -22.50 6.43 8.14
C TRP A 74 -23.87 7.07 8.43
N ALA A 75 -23.91 8.21 9.12
CA ALA A 75 -25.16 8.94 9.39
C ALA A 75 -25.77 9.55 8.12
N LEU A 76 -24.93 9.99 7.17
CA LEU A 76 -25.35 10.55 5.87
C LEU A 76 -25.68 9.49 4.81
N ARG A 77 -25.73 8.21 5.18
CA ARG A 77 -26.00 7.12 4.24
C ARG A 77 -27.39 7.21 3.63
N ARG A 78 -27.52 6.76 2.37
CA ARG A 78 -28.82 6.63 1.71
C ARG A 78 -29.62 5.48 2.34
N ARG A 79 -30.94 5.62 2.35
CA ARG A 79 -31.90 4.59 2.79
C ARG A 79 -32.80 4.23 1.61
N PRO A 80 -33.14 2.94 1.39
CA PRO A 80 -32.80 1.74 2.17
C PRO A 80 -31.37 1.24 1.99
N GLU A 81 -30.88 0.43 2.94
CA GLU A 81 -29.47 -0.03 2.97
C GLU A 81 -29.19 -1.13 1.92
N ARG A 82 -28.22 -0.90 1.03
CA ARG A 82 -27.65 -1.94 0.15
C ARG A 82 -26.53 -2.74 0.84
N ARG A 83 -26.30 -3.97 0.35
CA ARG A 83 -25.31 -4.94 0.88
C ARG A 83 -23.87 -4.40 1.04
N PHE A 84 -23.45 -3.41 0.25
CA PHE A 84 -22.09 -2.85 0.27
C PHE A 84 -22.02 -1.41 0.77
N GLU A 85 -23.06 -0.91 1.45
CA GLU A 85 -23.07 0.49 1.90
C GLU A 85 -22.03 0.79 2.95
N PHE A 86 -21.78 -0.13 3.88
CA PHE A 86 -20.76 0.05 4.91
C PHE A 86 -19.36 0.29 4.32
N PRO A 87 -18.77 -0.64 3.53
CA PRO A 87 -17.45 -0.39 2.97
C PRO A 87 -17.45 0.81 2.02
N TRP A 88 -18.55 1.06 1.30
CA TRP A 88 -18.66 2.20 0.40
C TRP A 88 -18.63 3.55 1.11
N GLN A 89 -19.40 3.73 2.19
CA GLN A 89 -19.41 4.96 2.98
C GLN A 89 -18.04 5.20 3.64
N MET A 90 -17.38 4.12 4.04
CA MET A 90 -16.04 4.18 4.61
C MET A 90 -15.01 4.62 3.56
N ILE A 91 -15.05 4.05 2.36
CA ILE A 91 -14.20 4.48 1.23
C ILE A 91 -14.45 5.95 0.91
N GLN A 92 -15.72 6.39 0.88
CA GLN A 92 -16.07 7.80 0.68
C GLN A 92 -15.49 8.72 1.78
N ALA A 93 -15.55 8.30 3.04
CA ALA A 93 -14.99 9.05 4.17
C ALA A 93 -13.46 9.21 4.07
N PHE A 94 -12.79 8.24 3.45
CA PHE A 94 -11.34 8.17 3.33
C PHE A 94 -10.83 8.25 1.87
N LYS A 95 -11.62 8.87 0.98
CA LYS A 95 -11.29 8.97 -0.45
C LYS A 95 -10.00 9.75 -0.74
N GLY A 96 -9.64 10.70 0.12
CA GLY A 96 -8.42 11.50 -0.02
C GLY A 96 -7.15 10.64 0.04
N PRO A 97 -6.91 9.92 1.15
CA PRO A 97 -5.81 8.96 1.26
C PRO A 97 -5.78 7.92 0.14
N LEU A 98 -6.94 7.38 -0.25
CA LEU A 98 -7.03 6.37 -1.30
C LEU A 98 -6.65 6.94 -2.68
N ALA A 99 -7.11 8.15 -3.01
CA ALA A 99 -6.72 8.84 -4.24
C ALA A 99 -5.21 9.14 -4.28
N LEU A 100 -4.62 9.49 -3.13
CA LEU A 100 -3.19 9.75 -3.00
C LEU A 100 -2.35 8.48 -3.20
N THR A 101 -2.93 7.30 -2.94
CA THR A 101 -2.29 5.98 -3.11
C THR A 101 -2.20 5.56 -4.59
N ILE A 102 -3.09 6.06 -5.45
CA ILE A 102 -3.11 5.73 -6.89
C ILE A 102 -1.85 6.28 -7.59
N LEU A 103 -1.46 7.51 -7.25
CA LEU A 103 -0.33 8.21 -7.88
C LEU A 103 1.00 7.44 -7.78
N PRO A 104 1.50 7.03 -6.59
CA PRO A 104 2.73 6.25 -6.48
C PRO A 104 2.63 4.88 -7.17
N ARG A 105 1.44 4.26 -7.21
CA ARG A 105 1.24 3.00 -7.95
C ARG A 105 1.41 3.18 -9.46
N LEU A 106 0.94 4.30 -10.02
CA LEU A 106 1.15 4.63 -11.44
C LEU A 106 2.64 4.85 -11.77
N PHE A 107 3.37 5.55 -10.89
CA PHE A 107 4.83 5.70 -11.06
C PHE A 107 5.54 4.35 -11.02
N LEU A 108 5.17 3.47 -10.08
CA LEU A 108 5.71 2.12 -10.00
C LEU A 108 5.53 1.36 -11.31
N ILE A 109 4.32 1.38 -11.89
CA ILE A 109 4.02 0.78 -13.20
C ILE A 109 4.97 1.34 -14.28
N GLY A 110 5.11 2.67 -14.34
CA GLY A 110 6.00 3.33 -15.31
C GLY A 110 7.46 2.88 -15.18
N PHE A 111 8.00 2.78 -13.97
CA PHE A 111 9.35 2.29 -13.75
C PHE A 111 9.49 0.79 -14.06
N THR A 112 8.51 -0.03 -13.72
CA THR A 112 8.51 -1.47 -14.04
C THR A 112 8.58 -1.68 -15.55
N PHE A 113 7.78 -0.96 -16.33
CA PHE A 113 7.82 -1.07 -17.79
C PHE A 113 9.06 -0.42 -18.41
N SER A 114 9.78 0.44 -17.70
CA SER A 114 11.04 1.01 -18.18
C SER A 114 12.20 -0.01 -18.17
N GLN A 115 12.13 -1.07 -17.35
CA GLN A 115 13.15 -2.12 -17.27
C GLN A 115 13.48 -2.80 -18.61
N PRO A 116 12.51 -3.32 -19.40
CA PRO A 116 12.82 -3.96 -20.69
C PRO A 116 13.47 -2.99 -21.70
N PHE A 117 13.09 -1.71 -21.68
CA PHE A 117 13.74 -0.70 -22.52
C PHE A 117 15.17 -0.43 -22.08
N LEU A 118 15.42 -0.34 -20.78
CA LEU A 118 16.77 -0.20 -20.23
C LEU A 118 17.67 -1.36 -20.68
N ILE A 119 17.20 -2.60 -20.57
CA ILE A 119 17.95 -3.78 -21.01
C ILE A 119 18.26 -3.69 -22.51
N THR A 120 17.26 -3.34 -23.34
CA THR A 120 17.46 -3.17 -24.78
C THR A 120 18.54 -2.12 -25.09
N SER A 121 18.52 -0.99 -24.38
CA SER A 121 19.52 0.07 -24.56
C SER A 121 20.92 -0.35 -24.10
N ILE A 122 21.03 -1.17 -23.04
CA ILE A 122 22.30 -1.75 -22.57
C ILE A 122 22.88 -2.70 -23.61
N LEU A 123 22.05 -3.59 -24.17
CA LEU A 123 22.48 -4.52 -25.21
C LEU A 123 22.95 -3.77 -26.47
N ASN A 124 22.17 -2.80 -26.94
CA ASN A 124 22.54 -1.99 -28.10
C ASN A 124 23.84 -1.20 -27.91
N TRP A 125 24.11 -0.72 -26.69
CA TRP A 125 25.36 -0.04 -26.36
C TRP A 125 26.55 -1.00 -26.35
N LEU A 126 26.36 -2.23 -25.82
CA LEU A 126 27.40 -3.25 -25.78
C LEU A 126 27.78 -3.76 -27.17
N ASP A 127 26.81 -3.91 -28.07
CA ASP A 127 27.03 -4.33 -29.45
C ASP A 127 27.77 -3.26 -30.29
N ASN A 128 27.64 -1.97 -29.92
CA ASN A 128 28.26 -0.84 -30.63
C ASN A 128 29.39 -0.20 -29.79
N SER A 129 30.43 -0.98 -29.49
CA SER A 129 31.52 -0.63 -28.55
C SER A 129 32.39 0.58 -28.92
N HIS A 130 32.13 1.27 -30.05
CA HIS A 130 32.77 2.54 -30.44
C HIS A 130 32.02 3.79 -29.96
N SER A 131 30.91 3.62 -29.22
CA SER A 131 30.07 4.71 -28.73
C SER A 131 30.76 5.51 -27.60
N ALA A 132 30.71 6.84 -27.68
CA ALA A 132 31.34 7.75 -26.72
C ALA A 132 31.00 7.41 -25.25
N SER A 133 32.02 7.41 -24.38
CA SER A 133 31.96 7.08 -22.94
C SER A 133 30.79 7.72 -22.18
N ASN A 134 30.37 8.93 -22.58
CA ASN A 134 29.24 9.66 -22.00
C ASN A 134 27.89 8.92 -22.08
N HIS A 135 27.66 8.08 -23.11
CA HIS A 135 26.42 7.30 -23.21
C HIS A 135 26.34 6.19 -22.15
N GLY A 136 27.48 5.58 -21.80
CA GLY A 136 27.54 4.54 -20.76
C GLY A 136 27.19 5.08 -19.38
N TYR A 137 27.71 6.26 -19.02
CA TYR A 137 27.35 6.94 -17.77
C TYR A 137 25.87 7.30 -17.69
N GLY A 138 25.25 7.71 -18.80
CA GLY A 138 23.80 7.95 -18.87
C GLY A 138 22.99 6.69 -18.57
N LEU A 139 23.46 5.53 -19.03
CA LEU A 139 22.80 4.24 -18.85
C LEU A 139 22.91 3.72 -17.41
N ILE A 140 24.07 3.93 -16.77
CA ILE A 140 24.27 3.69 -15.34
C ILE A 140 23.32 4.58 -14.52
N GLY A 141 23.24 5.87 -14.87
CA GLY A 141 22.33 6.82 -14.23
C GLY A 141 20.86 6.42 -14.39
N ALA A 142 20.44 6.01 -15.59
CA ALA A 142 19.08 5.51 -15.86
C ALA A 142 18.76 4.25 -15.05
N THR A 143 19.72 3.32 -14.95
CA THR A 143 19.59 2.11 -14.12
C THR A 143 19.33 2.48 -12.67
N LEU A 144 20.18 3.35 -12.10
CA LEU A 144 20.04 3.78 -10.71
C LEU A 144 18.69 4.49 -10.50
N LEU A 145 18.29 5.37 -11.41
CA LEU A 145 17.01 6.08 -11.34
C LEU A 145 15.80 5.15 -11.37
N ILE A 146 15.79 4.15 -12.25
CA ILE A 146 14.69 3.18 -12.39
C ILE A 146 14.56 2.34 -11.12
N TYR A 147 15.64 1.73 -10.64
CA TYR A 147 15.59 0.88 -9.45
C TYR A 147 15.33 1.65 -8.15
N LEU A 148 15.94 2.82 -7.99
CA LEU A 148 15.66 3.70 -6.85
C LEU A 148 14.22 4.20 -6.90
N GLY A 149 13.75 4.63 -8.08
CA GLY A 149 12.37 5.06 -8.31
C GLY A 149 11.35 3.98 -7.94
N MET A 150 11.58 2.72 -8.37
CA MET A 150 10.72 1.59 -7.98
C MET A 150 10.68 1.37 -6.48
N ALA A 151 11.84 1.36 -5.81
CA ALA A 151 11.91 1.15 -4.37
C ALA A 151 11.15 2.25 -3.61
N LEU A 152 11.36 3.51 -3.98
CA LEU A 152 10.69 4.67 -3.40
C LEU A 152 9.18 4.64 -3.63
N SER A 153 8.74 4.41 -4.87
CA SER A 153 7.32 4.34 -5.21
C SER A 153 6.62 3.19 -4.49
N THR A 154 7.27 2.02 -4.37
CA THR A 154 6.73 0.86 -3.63
C THR A 154 6.56 1.21 -2.16
N LEU A 155 7.58 1.79 -1.53
CA LEU A 155 7.50 2.14 -0.12
C LEU A 155 6.39 3.17 0.17
N ILE A 156 6.32 4.23 -0.64
CA ILE A 156 5.29 5.27 -0.47
C ILE A 156 3.90 4.67 -0.67
N TYR A 157 3.73 3.81 -1.68
CA TYR A 157 2.47 3.10 -1.91
C TYR A 157 2.06 2.25 -0.71
N ASP A 158 2.96 1.39 -0.23
CA ASP A 158 2.70 0.49 0.90
C ASP A 158 2.38 1.30 2.17
N GLN A 159 3.15 2.35 2.46
CA GLN A 159 2.93 3.19 3.63
C GLN A 159 1.54 3.85 3.59
N LEU A 160 1.16 4.45 2.46
CA LEU A 160 -0.16 5.08 2.31
C LEU A 160 -1.30 4.05 2.39
N LEU A 161 -1.13 2.87 1.77
CA LEU A 161 -2.11 1.79 1.80
C LEU A 161 -2.31 1.25 3.21
N TYR A 162 -1.23 0.96 3.95
CA TYR A 162 -1.32 0.45 5.31
C TYR A 162 -1.83 1.49 6.30
N GLN A 163 -1.52 2.77 6.10
CA GLN A 163 -2.14 3.86 6.86
C GLN A 163 -3.66 3.88 6.65
N PHE A 164 -4.11 3.79 5.39
CA PHE A 164 -5.53 3.71 5.06
C PHE A 164 -6.21 2.48 5.70
N VAL A 165 -5.61 1.31 5.58
CA VAL A 165 -6.10 0.06 6.19
C VAL A 165 -6.23 0.20 7.71
N THR A 166 -5.22 0.79 8.35
CA THR A 166 -5.22 1.01 9.80
C THR A 166 -6.33 1.96 10.24
N MET A 167 -6.53 3.06 9.51
CA MET A 167 -7.64 4.01 9.77
C MET A 167 -9.00 3.35 9.59
N PHE A 168 -9.17 2.54 8.52
CA PHE A 168 -10.41 1.81 8.26
C PHE A 168 -10.71 0.83 9.38
N ARG A 169 -9.73 0.01 9.78
CA ARG A 169 -9.87 -0.97 10.88
C ARG A 169 -10.26 -0.29 12.19
N GLY A 170 -9.54 0.76 12.58
CA GLY A 170 -9.81 1.51 13.80
C GLY A 170 -11.21 2.12 13.83
N ALA A 171 -11.64 2.71 12.71
CA ALA A 171 -12.97 3.30 12.59
C ALA A 171 -14.09 2.24 12.58
N ALA A 172 -13.90 1.12 11.86
CA ALA A 172 -14.85 0.02 11.82
C ALA A 172 -15.03 -0.64 13.20
N SER A 173 -13.92 -0.95 13.89
CA SER A 173 -13.96 -1.48 15.26
C SER A 173 -14.65 -0.50 16.22
N SER A 174 -14.34 0.80 16.14
CA SER A 174 -15.02 1.81 16.99
C SER A 174 -16.52 1.87 16.74
N MET A 175 -16.98 1.73 15.49
CA MET A 175 -18.41 1.69 15.18
C MET A 175 -19.08 0.41 15.67
N ILE A 176 -18.44 -0.75 15.53
CA ILE A 176 -18.95 -2.03 16.05
C ILE A 176 -19.10 -1.96 17.56
N TYR A 177 -18.09 -1.49 18.28
CA TYR A 177 -18.17 -1.32 19.74
C TYR A 177 -19.27 -0.34 20.14
N ASN A 178 -19.37 0.82 19.49
CA ASN A 178 -20.43 1.78 19.78
C ASN A 178 -21.82 1.18 19.51
N HIS A 179 -21.98 0.42 18.43
CA HIS A 179 -23.23 -0.26 18.13
C HIS A 179 -23.55 -1.34 19.19
N ALA A 180 -22.57 -2.15 19.57
CA ALA A 180 -22.73 -3.20 20.57
C ALA A 180 -23.18 -2.66 21.94
N LEU A 181 -22.75 -1.45 22.32
CA LEU A 181 -23.17 -0.76 23.55
C LEU A 181 -24.63 -0.30 23.54
N HIS A 182 -25.24 -0.12 22.36
CA HIS A 182 -26.62 0.34 22.23
C HIS A 182 -27.62 -0.80 22.00
N ILE A 183 -27.16 -2.04 21.87
CA ILE A 183 -28.02 -3.22 21.70
C ILE A 183 -28.55 -3.66 23.08
N PRO A 184 -29.87 -3.81 23.27
CA PRO A 184 -30.44 -4.28 24.54
C PRO A 184 -29.86 -5.63 24.99
N ASP A 185 -29.64 -5.77 26.30
CA ASP A 185 -29.17 -7.01 26.91
C ASP A 185 -30.12 -8.18 26.61
N GLY A 186 -29.57 -9.35 26.30
CA GLY A 186 -30.33 -10.55 25.92
C GLY A 186 -30.65 -10.70 24.42
N THR A 187 -30.41 -9.67 23.59
CA THR A 187 -30.59 -9.77 22.12
C THR A 187 -29.46 -10.56 21.45
N LEU A 188 -28.26 -10.45 22.02
CA LEU A 188 -27.06 -11.17 21.60
C LEU A 188 -26.81 -12.28 22.62
N GLY A 189 -26.78 -13.53 22.17
CA GLY A 189 -26.53 -14.68 23.06
C GLY A 189 -25.18 -14.55 23.76
N ASP A 190 -24.09 -14.49 22.99
CA ASP A 190 -22.77 -14.14 23.48
C ASP A 190 -22.31 -12.84 22.80
N ARG A 191 -22.42 -11.73 23.53
CA ARG A 191 -22.01 -10.40 23.06
C ARG A 191 -20.53 -10.35 22.72
N SER A 192 -19.67 -11.05 23.48
CA SER A 192 -18.22 -11.07 23.23
C SER A 192 -17.91 -11.80 21.92
N ALA A 193 -18.40 -13.04 21.77
CA ALA A 193 -18.19 -13.82 20.55
C ALA A 193 -18.77 -13.12 19.32
N THR A 194 -19.91 -12.43 19.45
CA THR A 194 -20.51 -11.66 18.35
C THR A 194 -19.61 -10.50 17.91
N ILE A 195 -19.07 -9.72 18.86
CA ILE A 195 -18.15 -8.61 18.55
C ILE A 195 -16.87 -9.14 17.88
N THR A 196 -16.33 -10.26 18.36
CA THR A 196 -15.17 -10.91 17.76
C THR A 196 -15.45 -11.34 16.32
N LEU A 197 -16.62 -11.94 16.06
CA LEU A 197 -17.02 -12.36 14.71
C LEU A 197 -17.18 -11.16 13.77
N MET A 198 -17.83 -10.09 14.22
CA MET A 198 -17.95 -8.83 13.45
C MET A 198 -16.58 -8.20 13.14
N THR A 199 -15.64 -8.22 14.09
CA THR A 199 -14.28 -7.70 13.87
C THR A 199 -13.51 -8.57 12.86
N THR A 200 -13.70 -9.89 12.91
CA THR A 200 -13.12 -10.82 11.93
C THR A 200 -13.68 -10.56 10.53
N ASP A 201 -14.98 -10.28 10.41
CA ASP A 201 -15.59 -9.91 9.14
C ASP A 201 -15.05 -8.57 8.60
N VAL A 202 -14.74 -7.61 9.46
CA VAL A 202 -14.04 -6.37 9.07
C VAL A 202 -12.67 -6.66 8.49
N ASP A 203 -11.89 -7.55 9.10
CA ASP A 203 -10.57 -7.93 8.59
C ASP A 203 -10.68 -8.59 7.20
N ARG A 204 -11.75 -9.36 6.94
CA ARG A 204 -12.04 -9.90 5.60
C ARG A 204 -12.37 -8.79 4.59
N ILE A 205 -13.15 -7.79 4.99
CA ILE A 205 -13.48 -6.64 4.13
C ILE A 205 -12.21 -5.84 3.80
N ILE A 206 -11.33 -5.64 4.78
CA ILE A 206 -10.03 -4.98 4.59
C ILE A 206 -9.20 -5.73 3.54
N ASN A 207 -9.08 -7.04 3.65
CA ASN A 207 -8.33 -7.85 2.68
C ASN A 207 -8.92 -7.71 1.27
N CYS A 208 -10.25 -7.77 1.14
CA CYS A 208 -10.94 -7.54 -0.14
C CYS A 208 -10.63 -6.14 -0.71
N LEU A 209 -10.58 -5.11 0.13
CA LEU A 209 -10.29 -3.75 -0.28
C LEU A 209 -8.85 -3.56 -0.77
N ILE A 210 -7.89 -4.19 -0.08
CA ILE A 210 -6.48 -4.25 -0.50
C ILE A 210 -6.39 -4.94 -1.87
N THR A 211 -7.01 -6.11 -2.02
CA THR A 211 -7.02 -6.83 -3.30
C THR A 211 -7.66 -6.01 -4.41
N LEU A 212 -8.79 -5.34 -4.16
CA LEU A 212 -9.47 -4.50 -5.14
C LEU A 212 -8.61 -3.30 -5.57
N ASN A 213 -7.89 -2.69 -4.62
CA ASN A 213 -6.93 -1.62 -4.93
C ASN A 213 -5.75 -2.13 -5.77
N GLU A 214 -5.37 -3.39 -5.65
CA GLU A 214 -4.31 -3.97 -6.46
C GLU A 214 -4.84 -4.43 -7.84
N SER A 215 -6.08 -4.90 -7.91
CA SER A 215 -6.70 -5.47 -9.12
C SER A 215 -6.72 -4.52 -10.31
N TRP A 216 -7.05 -3.23 -10.11
CA TRP A 216 -7.06 -2.28 -11.23
C TRP A 216 -5.65 -2.10 -11.79
N ALA A 217 -4.65 -1.91 -10.93
CA ALA A 217 -3.25 -1.74 -11.32
C ALA A 217 -2.73 -2.97 -12.09
N ARG A 218 -3.01 -4.18 -11.58
CA ARG A 218 -2.65 -5.44 -12.25
C ARG A 218 -3.30 -5.58 -13.62
N THR A 219 -4.56 -5.16 -13.75
CA THR A 219 -5.26 -5.18 -15.04
C THR A 219 -4.57 -4.26 -16.06
N PHE A 220 -4.17 -3.06 -15.64
CA PHE A 220 -3.39 -2.15 -16.49
C PHE A 220 -2.00 -2.71 -16.82
N GLU A 221 -1.29 -3.29 -15.84
CA GLU A 221 0.01 -3.94 -16.06
C GLU A 221 -0.10 -5.05 -17.12
N VAL A 222 -1.10 -5.92 -17.01
CA VAL A 222 -1.33 -6.99 -18.00
C VAL A 222 -1.61 -6.39 -19.39
N GLY A 223 -2.47 -5.38 -19.49
CA GLY A 223 -2.79 -4.73 -20.76
C GLY A 223 -1.57 -4.10 -21.44
N ILE A 224 -0.78 -3.34 -20.69
CA ILE A 224 0.45 -2.70 -21.20
C ILE A 224 1.49 -3.77 -21.56
N GLY A 225 1.64 -4.80 -20.72
CA GLY A 225 2.57 -5.90 -20.96
C GLY A 225 2.26 -6.64 -22.27
N ILE A 226 0.99 -6.97 -22.51
CA ILE A 226 0.56 -7.60 -23.77
C ILE A 226 0.82 -6.67 -24.95
N ALA A 227 0.49 -5.38 -24.84
CA ALA A 227 0.72 -4.41 -25.91
C ALA A 227 2.21 -4.29 -26.27
N LEU A 228 3.10 -4.19 -25.27
CA LEU A 228 4.55 -4.13 -25.49
C LEU A 228 5.10 -5.42 -26.10
N LEU A 229 4.59 -6.57 -25.67
CA LEU A 229 5.01 -7.87 -26.20
C LEU A 229 4.58 -8.02 -27.66
N ALA A 230 3.37 -7.58 -28.01
CA ALA A 230 2.88 -7.55 -29.38
C ALA A 230 3.73 -6.62 -30.27
N LEU A 231 4.14 -5.45 -29.77
CA LEU A 231 4.97 -4.50 -30.53
C LEU A 231 6.41 -5.01 -30.78
N ARG A 232 6.98 -5.79 -29.86
CA ARG A 232 8.37 -6.28 -29.98
C ARG A 232 8.50 -7.62 -30.72
N LEU A 233 7.55 -8.54 -30.54
CA LEU A 233 7.61 -9.92 -31.06
C LEU A 233 6.59 -10.21 -32.18
N GLY A 234 5.70 -9.26 -32.50
CA GLY A 234 4.64 -9.47 -33.49
C GLY A 234 3.72 -10.64 -33.11
N TRP A 235 3.36 -11.48 -34.09
CA TRP A 235 2.45 -12.62 -33.93
C TRP A 235 2.96 -13.70 -32.95
N VAL A 236 4.27 -13.76 -32.69
CA VAL A 236 4.90 -14.73 -31.77
C VAL A 236 4.45 -14.50 -30.32
N CYS A 237 3.92 -13.30 -30.01
CA CYS A 237 3.31 -12.94 -28.73
C CYS A 237 2.16 -13.85 -28.29
N LEU A 238 1.52 -14.56 -29.22
CA LEU A 238 0.38 -15.42 -28.90
C LEU A 238 0.81 -16.73 -28.23
N ILE A 239 2.05 -17.18 -28.42
CA ILE A 239 2.52 -18.47 -27.89
C ILE A 239 2.52 -18.49 -26.36
N PRO A 240 3.10 -17.51 -25.63
CA PRO A 240 3.04 -17.49 -24.17
C PRO A 240 1.61 -17.35 -23.62
N LEU A 241 0.75 -16.58 -24.30
CA LEU A 241 -0.66 -16.42 -23.91
C LEU A 241 -1.41 -17.75 -23.99
N VAL A 242 -1.23 -18.50 -25.08
CA VAL A 242 -1.83 -19.84 -25.26
C VAL A 242 -1.31 -20.80 -24.18
N VAL A 243 -0.01 -20.76 -23.85
CA VAL A 243 0.56 -21.62 -22.81
C VAL A 243 -0.01 -21.30 -21.41
N VAL A 244 -0.13 -20.02 -21.07
CA VAL A 244 -0.70 -19.59 -19.77
C VAL A 244 -2.18 -19.97 -19.67
N LEU A 245 -2.96 -19.74 -20.74
CA LEU A 245 -4.36 -20.13 -20.79
C LEU A 245 -4.54 -21.65 -20.72
N SER A 246 -3.68 -22.41 -21.41
CA SER A 246 -3.71 -23.88 -21.38
C SER A 246 -3.34 -24.45 -20.01
N LYS A 247 -2.40 -23.85 -19.29
CA LYS A 247 -2.10 -24.28 -17.91
C LYS A 247 -3.23 -23.92 -16.95
N ASN A 248 -3.83 -22.74 -17.09
CA ASN A 248 -4.95 -22.33 -16.25
C ASN A 248 -6.20 -23.16 -16.48
N SER A 249 -6.51 -23.55 -17.73
CA SER A 249 -7.65 -24.43 -18.03
C SER A 249 -7.47 -25.84 -17.46
N ASN A 250 -6.24 -26.36 -17.43
CA ASN A 250 -5.95 -27.62 -16.78
C ASN A 250 -6.13 -27.51 -15.26
N LEU A 251 -5.64 -26.45 -14.61
CA LEU A 251 -5.80 -26.21 -13.17
C LEU A 251 -7.27 -26.05 -12.75
N THR A 252 -8.10 -25.36 -13.53
CA THR A 252 -9.54 -25.27 -13.25
C THR A 252 -10.25 -26.61 -13.44
N THR A 253 -9.82 -27.43 -14.40
CA THR A 253 -10.36 -28.79 -14.60
C THR A 253 -10.03 -29.71 -13.41
N TYR A 254 -8.82 -29.61 -12.84
CA TYR A 254 -8.47 -30.36 -11.62
C TYR A 254 -9.19 -29.86 -10.37
N ALA A 255 -9.50 -28.56 -10.28
CA ALA A 255 -10.22 -27.97 -9.15
C ALA A 255 -11.74 -28.27 -9.16
N ILE A 256 -12.33 -28.57 -10.32
CA ILE A 256 -13.75 -28.94 -10.47
C ILE A 256 -13.97 -30.46 -10.30
N SER A 257 -12.91 -31.26 -10.46
CA SER A 257 -12.95 -32.73 -10.30
C SER A 257 -12.74 -33.21 -8.86
N ARG A 258 -12.73 -32.32 -7.86
CA ARG A 258 -12.52 -32.63 -6.44
C ARG A 258 -13.64 -32.05 -5.59
#